data_AF-A0A318YVG0-F1
#
_entry.id   AF-A0A318YVG0-F1
#
_cell.length_a   1.000
_cell.length_b   1.000
_cell.length_c   1.000
_cell.angle_alpha   90.00
_cell.angle_beta   90.00
_cell.angle_gamma   90.00
#
_symmetry.space_group_name_H-M   'P 1'
#
loop_
_entity.id
_entity.type
_entity.pdbx_description
1 polymer ?
#
loop_
_entity_poly.entity_id
_entity_poly.type
_entity_poly.pdbx_seq_one_letter_code
_entity_poly.pdbx_strand_id
1 'polypeptide(L)'
;MYQLVQHPEQVQRLRDEVSLYVTDPSHEFLHENIANLPHLNAIINETLRLHPPAAASLQRKTPPEGITIEGVYIPGNMTVMCPQYVLGRDEEVYERPKEFFPERWYLHPEMVKQRAAFAPFSLGPYGCIGKPLALLTLRNTLVRLVTMFDFEFAPGEDGTAFEGKAKDRFTMGYGDLQRLFRKRSDIGS
;
A
#
# COMPACT_ATOMS: atom_id res chain seq x y z
N MET A 1 0.87 8.44 -2.49
CA MET A 1 1.19 9.70 -3.19
C MET A 1 1.90 9.46 -4.53
N TYR A 2 3.08 8.82 -4.58
CA TYR A 2 3.77 8.50 -5.85
C TYR A 2 2.84 7.85 -6.90
N GLN A 3 2.10 6.82 -6.49
CA GLN A 3 1.12 6.16 -7.37
C GLN A 3 -0.02 7.11 -7.77
N LEU A 4 -0.59 7.85 -6.83
CA LEU A 4 -1.73 8.73 -7.10
C LEU A 4 -1.42 9.88 -8.06
N VAL A 5 -0.18 10.38 -8.09
CA VAL A 5 0.24 11.40 -9.08
C VAL A 5 0.23 10.83 -10.50
N GLN A 6 0.58 9.55 -10.65
CA GLN A 6 0.57 8.86 -11.95
C GLN A 6 -0.82 8.36 -12.34
N HIS A 7 -1.75 8.29 -11.38
CA HIS A 7 -3.07 7.71 -11.51
C HIS A 7 -4.17 8.69 -11.07
N PRO A 8 -4.34 9.82 -11.79
CA PRO A 8 -5.35 10.83 -11.43
C PRO A 8 -6.79 10.28 -11.44
N GLU A 9 -7.07 9.25 -12.23
CA GLU A 9 -8.36 8.54 -12.23
C GLU A 9 -8.68 7.88 -10.89
N GLN A 10 -7.66 7.38 -10.19
CA GLN A 10 -7.80 6.76 -8.86
C GLN A 10 -8.06 7.84 -7.80
N VAL A 11 -7.47 9.03 -7.99
CA VAL A 11 -7.74 10.21 -7.14
C VAL A 11 -9.20 10.63 -7.28
N GLN A 12 -9.71 10.73 -8.50
CA GLN A 12 -11.10 11.11 -8.74
C GLN A 12 -12.08 10.08 -8.15
N ARG A 13 -11.85 8.78 -8.38
CA ARG A 13 -12.68 7.71 -7.79
C ARG A 13 -12.69 7.77 -6.26
N LEU A 14 -11.53 7.99 -5.65
CA LEU A 14 -11.46 8.16 -4.20
C LEU A 14 -12.22 9.40 -3.72
N ARG A 15 -12.13 10.53 -4.45
CA ARG A 15 -12.90 11.74 -4.14
C ARG A 15 -14.40 11.49 -4.20
N ASP A 16 -14.85 10.79 -5.23
CA ASP A 16 -16.26 10.45 -5.41
C ASP A 16 -16.74 9.55 -4.25
N GLU A 17 -15.95 8.55 -3.88
CA GLU A 17 -16.25 7.64 -2.76
C GLU A 17 -16.36 8.35 -1.41
N VAL A 18 -15.48 9.33 -1.14
CA VAL A 18 -15.47 10.05 0.15
C VAL A 18 -16.39 11.27 0.18
N SER A 19 -16.94 11.71 -0.95
CA SER A 19 -17.74 12.94 -1.05
C SER A 19 -19.00 12.92 -0.17
N LEU A 20 -19.55 11.73 0.07
CA LEU A 20 -20.71 11.52 0.95
C LEU A 20 -20.38 11.68 2.44
N TYR A 21 -19.11 11.61 2.81
CA TYR A 21 -18.65 11.60 4.21
C TYR A 21 -17.84 12.83 4.59
N VAL A 22 -17.27 13.52 3.60
CA VAL A 22 -16.51 14.77 3.77
C VAL A 22 -17.33 15.91 3.19
N THR A 23 -18.38 16.28 3.92
CA THR A 23 -19.35 17.31 3.53
C THR A 23 -19.05 18.68 4.13
N ASP A 24 -18.25 18.71 5.19
CA ASP A 24 -17.90 19.94 5.89
C ASP A 24 -16.82 20.73 5.14
N PRO A 25 -16.95 22.07 4.99
CA PRO A 25 -15.90 22.92 4.40
C PRO A 25 -14.54 22.85 5.11
N SER A 26 -14.51 22.48 6.39
CA SER A 26 -13.27 22.21 7.15
C SER A 26 -12.59 20.90 6.75
N HIS A 27 -13.21 20.09 5.90
CA HIS A 27 -12.78 18.74 5.51
C HIS A 27 -12.62 17.78 6.70
N GLU A 28 -13.37 18.01 7.78
CA GLU A 28 -13.43 17.10 8.91
C GLU A 28 -14.36 15.91 8.65
N PHE A 29 -14.00 14.77 9.20
CA PHE A 29 -14.76 13.52 9.10
C PHE A 29 -14.37 12.58 10.23
N LEU A 30 -15.26 11.67 10.59
CA LEU A 30 -14.98 10.58 11.52
C LEU A 30 -14.32 9.41 10.77
N HIS A 31 -13.28 8.81 11.35
CA HIS A 31 -12.61 7.65 10.75
C HIS A 31 -13.59 6.48 10.53
N GLU A 32 -14.57 6.29 11.41
CA GLU A 32 -15.58 5.23 11.32
C GLU A 32 -16.36 5.27 10.00
N ASN A 33 -16.62 6.48 9.48
CA ASN A 33 -17.33 6.68 8.22
C ASN A 33 -16.52 6.20 7.01
N ILE A 34 -15.19 6.29 7.10
CA ILE A 34 -14.30 5.96 5.98
C ILE A 34 -13.61 4.59 6.13
N ALA A 35 -13.65 3.98 7.31
CA ALA A 35 -12.84 2.81 7.66
C ALA A 35 -13.05 1.63 6.72
N ASN A 36 -14.26 1.47 6.19
CA ASN A 36 -14.68 0.34 5.37
C ASN A 36 -14.87 0.70 3.89
N LEU A 37 -14.45 1.89 3.46
CA LEU A 37 -14.59 2.30 2.07
C LEU A 37 -13.71 1.43 1.16
N PRO A 38 -14.32 0.74 0.16
CA PRO A 38 -13.62 -0.28 -0.59
C PRO A 38 -12.44 0.28 -1.40
N HIS A 39 -12.63 1.39 -2.11
CA HIS A 39 -11.62 1.97 -2.97
C HIS A 39 -10.47 2.61 -2.17
N LEU A 40 -10.78 3.31 -1.06
CA LEU A 40 -9.78 3.81 -0.11
C LEU A 40 -8.87 2.69 0.40
N ASN A 41 -9.46 1.59 0.89
CA ASN A 41 -8.68 0.46 1.40
C ASN A 41 -7.93 -0.26 0.27
N ALA A 42 -8.50 -0.31 -0.93
CA ALA A 42 -7.85 -0.87 -2.11
C ALA A 42 -6.59 -0.10 -2.50
N ILE A 43 -6.64 1.24 -2.51
CA ILE A 43 -5.46 2.09 -2.78
C ILE A 43 -4.36 1.82 -1.75
N ILE A 44 -4.72 1.70 -0.47
CA ILE A 44 -3.76 1.39 0.61
C ILE A 44 -3.15 0.01 0.40
N ASN A 45 -3.97 -1.01 0.16
CA ASN A 45 -3.50 -2.38 -0.03
C ASN A 45 -2.61 -2.51 -1.27
N GLU A 46 -2.99 -1.89 -2.38
CA GLU A 46 -2.23 -1.91 -3.62
C GLU A 46 -0.90 -1.16 -3.48
N THR A 47 -0.91 -0.07 -2.73
CA THR A 47 0.33 0.64 -2.37
C THR A 47 1.23 -0.25 -1.50
N LEU A 48 0.70 -0.92 -0.48
CA LEU A 48 1.50 -1.81 0.37
C LEU A 48 2.02 -3.05 -0.37
N ARG A 49 1.29 -3.53 -1.40
CA ARG A 49 1.70 -4.64 -2.26
C ARG A 49 2.91 -4.26 -3.11
N LEU A 50 2.84 -3.12 -3.81
CA LEU A 50 3.92 -2.67 -4.69
C LEU A 50 5.07 -2.01 -3.91
N HIS A 51 4.77 -1.32 -2.83
CA HIS A 51 5.71 -0.52 -2.08
C HIS A 51 5.77 -0.92 -0.60
N PRO A 52 6.04 -2.22 -0.29
CA PRO A 52 6.07 -2.69 1.08
C PRO A 52 7.18 -1.99 1.87
N PRO A 53 6.91 -1.46 3.08
CA PRO A 53 7.95 -0.86 3.92
C PRO A 53 9.08 -1.83 4.27
N ALA A 54 8.78 -3.12 4.44
CA ALA A 54 9.73 -4.19 4.67
C ALA A 54 9.76 -5.14 3.47
N ALA A 55 10.62 -4.86 2.48
CA ALA A 55 10.65 -5.56 1.20
C ALA A 55 11.02 -7.05 1.33
N ALA A 56 12.04 -7.36 2.13
CA ALA A 56 12.48 -8.73 2.41
C ALA A 56 11.62 -9.45 3.48
N SER A 57 10.66 -8.76 4.10
CA SER A 57 9.94 -9.19 5.31
C SER A 57 10.85 -9.45 6.52
N LEU A 58 10.25 -9.84 7.64
CA LEU A 58 10.98 -10.19 8.86
C LEU A 58 11.54 -11.61 8.76
N GLN A 59 12.81 -11.75 9.14
CA GLN A 59 13.47 -13.04 9.20
C GLN A 59 12.89 -13.94 10.31
N ARG A 60 12.94 -15.25 10.07
CA ARG A 60 12.60 -16.30 11.03
C ARG A 60 13.74 -17.31 11.08
N LYS A 61 13.90 -17.99 12.21
CA LYS A 61 14.87 -19.07 12.37
C LYS A 61 14.11 -20.39 12.48
N THR A 62 14.50 -21.39 11.70
CA THR A 62 13.91 -22.73 11.82
C THR A 62 14.28 -23.37 13.17
N PRO A 63 13.42 -24.26 13.71
CA PRO A 63 13.74 -25.02 14.92
C PRO A 63 15.05 -25.80 14.77
N PRO A 64 15.76 -26.15 15.86
CA PRO A 64 17.00 -26.93 15.77
C PRO A 64 16.88 -28.26 15.01
N GLU A 65 15.71 -28.90 15.07
CA GLU A 65 15.37 -30.14 14.38
C GLU A 65 15.04 -29.95 12.87
N GLY A 66 14.95 -28.70 12.40
CA GLY A 66 14.46 -28.37 11.06
C GLY A 66 12.95 -28.34 10.97
N ILE A 67 12.43 -28.13 9.76
CA ILE A 67 11.00 -28.08 9.47
C ILE A 67 10.73 -28.49 8.03
N THR A 68 9.61 -29.15 7.77
CA THR A 68 9.16 -29.45 6.40
C THR A 68 8.06 -28.48 6.01
N ILE A 69 8.24 -27.76 4.89
CA ILE A 69 7.26 -26.82 4.33
C ILE A 69 6.92 -27.30 2.92
N GLU A 70 5.64 -27.56 2.63
CA GLU A 70 5.18 -28.05 1.32
C GLU A 70 5.99 -29.26 0.80
N GLY A 71 6.31 -30.21 1.70
CA GLY A 71 7.08 -31.41 1.36
C GLY A 71 8.61 -31.20 1.26
N VAL A 72 9.10 -29.97 1.39
CA VAL A 72 10.54 -29.64 1.34
C VAL A 72 11.09 -29.54 2.76
N TYR A 73 12.08 -30.37 3.09
CA TYR A 73 12.79 -30.29 4.38
C TYR A 73 13.79 -29.14 4.39
N ILE A 74 13.66 -28.27 5.39
CA ILE A 74 14.53 -27.16 5.68
C ILE A 74 15.29 -27.49 6.97
N PRO A 75 16.61 -27.73 6.88
CA PRO A 75 17.46 -27.95 8.05
C PRO A 75 17.29 -26.92 9.19
N GLY A 76 17.65 -27.37 10.39
CA GLY A 76 17.50 -26.57 11.58
C GLY A 76 18.46 -25.40 11.68
N ASN A 77 18.09 -24.43 12.50
CA ASN A 77 18.84 -23.19 12.72
C ASN A 77 19.07 -22.33 11.47
N MET A 78 18.28 -22.53 10.41
CA MET A 78 18.35 -21.73 9.20
C MET A 78 17.52 -20.45 9.29
N THR A 79 18.07 -19.36 8.76
CA THR A 79 17.33 -18.11 8.59
C THR A 79 16.50 -18.18 7.31
N VAL A 80 15.19 -18.01 7.44
CA VAL A 80 14.23 -17.99 6.34
C VAL A 80 13.47 -16.67 6.32
N MET A 81 13.00 -16.25 5.15
CA MET A 81 12.20 -15.04 4.96
C MET A 81 11.27 -15.20 3.76
N CYS A 82 10.17 -14.45 3.73
CA CYS A 82 9.24 -14.41 2.59
C CYS A 82 9.28 -13.01 1.96
N PRO A 83 9.99 -12.81 0.84
CA PRO A 83 10.24 -11.48 0.28
C PRO A 83 8.94 -10.87 -0.28
N GLN A 84 8.32 -9.97 0.48
CA GLN A 84 7.04 -9.33 0.13
C GLN A 84 7.15 -8.50 -1.17
N TYR A 85 8.29 -7.85 -1.42
CA TYR A 85 8.47 -7.06 -2.65
C TYR A 85 8.41 -7.92 -3.92
N VAL A 86 8.98 -9.12 -3.85
CA VAL A 86 9.01 -10.09 -4.96
C VAL A 86 7.64 -10.74 -5.11
N LEU A 87 7.07 -11.28 -4.02
CA LEU A 87 5.74 -11.88 -4.02
C LEU A 87 4.66 -10.92 -4.50
N GLY A 88 4.75 -9.65 -4.08
CA GLY A 88 3.88 -8.58 -4.55
C GLY A 88 3.87 -8.45 -6.07
N ARG A 89 4.97 -8.78 -6.76
CA ARG A 89 5.15 -8.64 -8.21
C ARG A 89 5.09 -9.96 -8.98
N ASP A 90 4.70 -11.05 -8.32
CA ASP A 90 4.65 -12.37 -8.90
C ASP A 90 3.37 -12.60 -9.72
N GLU A 91 3.50 -13.04 -10.97
CA GLU A 91 2.39 -13.33 -11.88
C GLU A 91 1.59 -14.58 -11.46
N GLU A 92 2.19 -15.47 -10.66
CA GLU A 92 1.50 -16.63 -10.06
C GLU A 92 0.61 -16.22 -8.89
N VAL A 93 0.87 -15.05 -8.29
CA VAL A 93 0.12 -14.53 -7.14
C VAL A 93 -0.88 -13.45 -7.58
N TYR A 94 -0.50 -12.57 -8.49
CA TYR A 94 -1.30 -11.43 -8.94
C TYR A 94 -1.33 -11.34 -10.47
N GLU A 95 -2.52 -11.17 -11.05
CA GLU A 95 -2.63 -10.80 -12.47
C GLU A 95 -2.17 -9.34 -12.68
N ARG A 96 -1.46 -9.02 -13.77
CA ARG A 96 -0.89 -7.68 -14.01
C ARG A 96 -0.12 -7.18 -12.78
N PRO A 97 0.89 -7.92 -12.29
CA PRO A 97 1.42 -7.71 -10.94
C PRO A 97 2.30 -6.46 -10.82
N LYS A 98 2.79 -5.90 -11.93
CA LYS A 98 3.59 -4.67 -11.93
C LYS A 98 2.72 -3.41 -11.97
N GLU A 99 1.44 -3.55 -12.26
CA GLU A 99 0.52 -2.42 -12.42
C GLU A 99 -0.12 -2.03 -11.10
N PHE A 100 -0.28 -0.72 -10.86
CA PHE A 100 -1.08 -0.20 -9.77
C PHE A 100 -2.56 -0.25 -10.15
N PHE A 101 -3.26 -1.27 -9.67
CA PHE A 101 -4.66 -1.52 -10.00
C PHE A 101 -5.46 -1.83 -8.72
N PRO A 102 -5.90 -0.80 -7.97
CA PRO A 102 -6.65 -0.98 -6.72
C PRO A 102 -7.90 -1.86 -6.86
N GLU A 103 -8.58 -1.82 -7.99
CA GLU A 103 -9.84 -2.52 -8.24
C GLU A 103 -9.74 -4.05 -8.05
N ARG A 104 -8.55 -4.64 -8.14
CA ARG A 104 -8.32 -6.06 -7.80
C ARG A 104 -8.74 -6.44 -6.38
N TRP A 105 -8.81 -5.48 -5.46
CA TRP A 105 -9.12 -5.77 -4.06
C TRP A 105 -10.62 -5.87 -3.77
N TYR A 106 -11.48 -5.32 -4.65
CA TYR A 106 -12.93 -5.23 -4.38
C TYR A 106 -13.84 -5.45 -5.59
N LEU A 107 -13.43 -5.12 -6.82
CA LEU A 107 -14.18 -5.39 -8.05
C LEU A 107 -13.73 -6.67 -8.74
N HIS A 108 -12.41 -6.93 -8.75
CA HIS A 108 -11.79 -8.07 -9.44
C HIS A 108 -10.99 -8.96 -8.48
N PRO A 109 -11.60 -9.50 -7.41
CA PRO A 109 -10.91 -10.28 -6.39
C PRO A 109 -10.19 -11.52 -6.92
N GLU A 110 -10.61 -12.05 -8.07
CA GLU A 110 -10.01 -13.17 -8.80
C GLU A 110 -8.60 -12.86 -9.33
N MET A 111 -8.27 -11.57 -9.55
CA MET A 111 -6.93 -11.15 -9.96
C MET A 111 -5.87 -11.32 -8.85
N VAL A 112 -6.30 -11.65 -7.63
CA VAL A 112 -5.43 -12.04 -6.51
C VAL A 112 -5.53 -13.56 -6.32
N LYS A 113 -4.70 -14.29 -7.06
CA LYS A 113 -4.70 -15.76 -7.12
C LYS A 113 -4.35 -16.40 -5.78
N GLN A 114 -3.42 -15.80 -5.02
CA GLN A 114 -2.99 -16.31 -3.71
C GLN A 114 -3.08 -15.21 -2.65
N ARG A 115 -4.24 -15.08 -1.99
CA ARG A 115 -4.47 -14.04 -0.96
C ARG A 115 -3.53 -14.14 0.24
N ALA A 116 -3.08 -15.34 0.61
CA ALA A 116 -2.18 -15.56 1.74
C ALA A 116 -0.78 -14.95 1.53
N ALA A 117 -0.39 -14.70 0.27
CA ALA A 117 0.88 -14.03 -0.04
C ALA A 117 0.88 -12.54 0.33
N PHE A 118 -0.30 -11.93 0.49
CA PHE A 118 -0.44 -10.54 0.93
C PHE A 118 -0.32 -10.42 2.45
N ALA A 119 0.89 -10.17 2.94
CA ALA A 119 1.18 -10.07 4.37
C ALA A 119 2.00 -8.82 4.72
N PRO A 120 1.58 -7.59 4.34
CA PRO A 120 2.36 -6.36 4.60
C PRO A 120 2.52 -6.05 6.10
N PHE A 121 1.67 -6.64 6.94
CA PHE A 121 1.71 -6.52 8.40
C PHE A 121 2.14 -7.83 9.08
N SER A 122 2.76 -8.77 8.36
CA SER A 122 2.98 -10.16 8.83
C SER A 122 1.68 -10.88 9.22
N LEU A 123 1.79 -12.16 9.60
CA LEU A 123 0.66 -13.02 9.96
C LEU A 123 0.92 -13.75 11.29
N GLY A 124 -0.16 -14.25 11.90
CA GLY A 124 -0.11 -15.09 13.09
C GLY A 124 0.39 -14.35 14.34
N PRO A 125 1.05 -15.05 15.29
CA PRO A 125 1.47 -14.48 16.57
C PRO A 125 2.52 -13.36 16.45
N TYR A 126 3.14 -13.23 15.27
CA TYR A 126 4.10 -12.16 14.96
C TYR A 126 3.53 -11.09 14.02
N GLY A 127 2.20 -11.00 13.93
CA GLY A 127 1.53 -9.90 13.23
C GLY A 127 1.90 -8.55 13.85
N CYS A 128 1.93 -7.51 13.01
CA CYS A 128 2.24 -6.16 13.44
C CYS A 128 1.18 -5.65 14.41
N ILE A 129 1.56 -5.45 15.68
CA ILE A 129 0.70 -4.85 16.70
C ILE A 129 0.23 -3.43 16.34
N GLY A 130 1.02 -2.72 15.52
CA GLY A 130 0.72 -1.38 15.04
C GLY A 130 -0.28 -1.33 13.88
N LYS A 131 -0.74 -2.47 13.34
CA LYS A 131 -1.64 -2.51 12.17
C LYS A 131 -2.89 -1.64 12.33
N PRO A 132 -3.64 -1.66 13.46
CA PRO A 132 -4.84 -0.83 13.61
C PRO A 132 -4.54 0.67 13.55
N LEU A 133 -3.49 1.10 14.25
CA LEU A 133 -3.04 2.50 14.25
C LEU A 133 -2.55 2.93 12.87
N ALA A 134 -1.74 2.09 12.22
CA ALA A 134 -1.23 2.36 10.88
C ALA A 134 -2.36 2.56 9.87
N LEU A 135 -3.36 1.68 9.85
CA LEU A 135 -4.50 1.80 8.95
C LEU A 135 -5.35 3.04 9.24
N LEU A 136 -5.56 3.38 10.51
CA LEU A 136 -6.25 4.62 10.89
C LEU A 136 -5.52 5.86 10.36
N THR A 137 -4.20 5.94 10.60
CA THR A 137 -3.38 7.07 10.14
C THR A 137 -3.33 7.14 8.62
N LEU A 138 -3.14 6.01 7.92
CA LEU A 138 -3.08 5.96 6.45
C LEU A 138 -4.39 6.43 5.82
N ARG A 139 -5.54 5.94 6.30
CA ARG A 139 -6.86 6.33 5.80
C ARG A 139 -7.12 7.81 6.02
N ASN A 140 -6.96 8.30 7.25
CA ASN A 140 -7.20 9.71 7.58
C ASN A 140 -6.29 10.65 6.79
N THR A 141 -5.00 10.31 6.68
CA THR A 141 -4.02 11.13 5.95
C THR A 141 -4.35 11.15 4.46
N LEU A 142 -4.66 9.98 3.88
CA LEU A 142 -4.93 9.88 2.46
C LEU A 142 -6.20 10.65 2.06
N VAL A 143 -7.28 10.48 2.82
CA VAL A 143 -8.53 11.20 2.57
C VAL A 143 -8.31 12.71 2.68
N ARG A 144 -7.66 13.19 3.74
CA ARG A 144 -7.35 14.63 3.91
C ARG A 144 -6.53 15.19 2.74
N LEU A 145 -5.49 14.48 2.32
CA LEU A 145 -4.65 14.94 1.20
C LEU A 145 -5.45 15.03 -0.11
N VAL A 146 -6.29 14.04 -0.38
CA VAL A 146 -7.07 13.94 -1.63
C VAL A 146 -8.25 14.91 -1.67
N THR A 147 -8.85 15.22 -0.52
CA THR A 147 -9.96 16.19 -0.43
C THR A 147 -9.46 17.63 -0.45
N MET A 148 -8.32 17.92 0.18
CA MET A 148 -7.82 19.29 0.33
C MET A 148 -6.90 19.75 -0.80
N PHE A 149 -6.23 18.84 -1.51
CA PHE A 149 -5.20 19.20 -2.48
C PHE A 149 -5.36 18.49 -3.82
N ASP A 150 -5.01 19.20 -4.89
CA ASP A 150 -4.56 18.62 -6.14
C ASP A 150 -3.03 18.46 -6.08
N PHE A 151 -2.53 17.34 -6.57
CA PHE A 151 -1.09 17.05 -6.54
C PHE A 151 -0.60 16.53 -7.89
N GLU A 152 0.59 16.99 -8.28
CA GLU A 152 1.29 16.63 -9.51
C GLU A 152 2.80 16.54 -9.26
N PHE A 153 3.54 15.98 -10.21
CA PHE A 153 4.99 16.05 -10.18
C PHE A 153 5.44 17.51 -10.33
N ALA A 154 6.48 17.90 -9.59
CA ALA A 154 7.08 19.22 -9.78
C ALA A 154 7.67 19.35 -11.19
N PRO A 155 7.82 20.58 -11.74
CA PRO A 155 8.48 20.77 -13.03
C PRO A 155 9.86 20.08 -13.08
N GLY A 156 10.04 19.19 -14.04
CA GLY A 156 11.27 18.41 -14.22
C GLY A 156 11.36 17.12 -13.40
N GLU A 157 10.35 16.79 -12.60
CA GLU A 157 10.23 15.48 -11.93
C GLU A 157 9.40 14.51 -12.80
N ASP A 158 9.91 13.30 -12.99
CA ASP A 158 9.25 12.21 -13.73
C ASP A 158 8.99 10.97 -12.86
N GLY A 159 9.38 11.02 -11.58
CA GLY A 159 9.21 9.94 -10.62
C GLY A 159 10.20 8.78 -10.78
N THR A 160 11.05 8.78 -11.80
CA THR A 160 12.00 7.67 -12.07
C THR A 160 12.98 7.47 -10.92
N ALA A 161 13.39 8.57 -10.28
CA ALA A 161 14.30 8.54 -9.14
C ALA A 161 13.70 7.85 -7.92
N PHE A 162 12.37 7.88 -7.74
CA PHE A 162 11.68 7.33 -6.58
C PHE A 162 11.95 5.84 -6.41
N GLU A 163 11.72 5.07 -7.48
CA GLU A 163 12.02 3.63 -7.52
C GLU A 163 13.48 3.37 -7.88
N GLY A 164 14.04 4.10 -8.85
CA GLY A 164 15.39 3.86 -9.37
C GLY A 164 16.51 4.09 -8.35
N LYS A 165 16.26 4.86 -7.29
CA LYS A 165 17.19 5.08 -6.18
C LYS A 165 16.75 4.40 -4.88
N ALA A 166 15.71 3.56 -4.92
CA ALA A 166 15.22 2.88 -3.73
C ALA A 166 16.29 1.92 -3.17
N LYS A 167 16.44 1.91 -1.84
CA LYS A 167 17.39 1.06 -1.11
C LYS A 167 16.70 0.41 0.07
N ASP A 168 16.82 -0.91 0.17
CA ASP A 168 16.42 -1.64 1.38
C ASP A 168 17.53 -1.54 2.43
N ARG A 169 17.21 -0.95 3.58
CA ARG A 169 18.06 -0.88 4.77
C ARG A 169 17.28 -1.42 5.97
N PHE A 170 16.71 -2.62 5.85
CA PHE A 170 15.65 -3.19 6.71
C PHE A 170 14.27 -2.58 6.44
N THR A 171 14.21 -1.26 6.26
CA THR A 171 13.07 -0.60 5.65
C THR A 171 13.43 -0.01 4.29
N MET A 172 12.46 0.01 3.39
CA MET A 172 12.58 0.63 2.08
C MET A 172 12.70 2.15 2.23
N GLY A 173 13.88 2.67 1.87
CA GLY A 173 14.08 4.10 1.63
C GLY A 173 13.99 4.38 0.14
N TYR A 174 12.96 5.11 -0.29
CA TYR A 174 12.79 5.52 -1.68
C TYR A 174 13.65 6.74 -2.01
N GLY A 175 13.87 6.99 -3.31
CA GLY A 175 14.54 8.19 -3.78
C GLY A 175 13.72 9.46 -3.55
N ASP A 176 14.36 10.60 -3.77
CA ASP A 176 13.69 11.91 -3.70
C ASP A 176 12.50 11.97 -4.66
N LEU A 177 11.44 12.63 -4.22
CA LEU A 177 10.23 12.81 -5.02
C LEU A 177 9.64 14.20 -4.79
N GLN A 178 9.86 15.09 -5.75
CA GLN A 178 9.37 16.47 -5.70
C GLN A 178 7.94 16.54 -6.23
N ARG A 179 7.04 17.11 -5.43
CA ARG A 179 5.60 17.19 -5.75
C ARG A 179 5.09 18.58 -5.47
N LEU A 180 4.20 19.03 -6.32
CA LEU A 180 3.49 20.28 -6.15
C LEU A 180 2.11 20.00 -5.58
N PHE A 181 1.75 20.69 -4.51
CA PHE A 181 0.43 20.60 -3.88
C PHE A 181 -0.29 21.94 -4.09
N ARG A 182 -1.42 21.91 -4.79
CA ARG A 182 -2.32 23.07 -4.90
C ARG A 182 -3.49 22.84 -3.97
N LYS A 183 -3.75 23.78 -3.06
CA LYS A 183 -4.98 23.73 -2.25
C LYS A 183 -6.17 23.83 -3.21
N ARG A 184 -7.12 22.92 -3.08
CA ARG A 184 -8.39 23.01 -3.81
C ARG A 184 -9.15 24.21 -3.26
N SER A 185 -9.65 25.06 -4.15
CA SER A 185 -10.65 26.06 -3.76
C SER A 185 -11.84 25.32 -3.18
N ASP A 186 -12.36 25.82 -2.05
CA ASP A 186 -13.46 25.18 -1.31
C ASP A 186 -14.58 24.78 -2.27
N ILE A 187 -15.13 23.58 -2.08
CA ILE A 187 -16.27 23.09 -2.83
C ILE A 187 -17.46 24.00 -2.47
N GLY A 188 -17.65 25.08 -3.23
CA GLY A 188 -18.76 26.02 -3.06
C GLY A 188 -18.39 27.49 -3.27
N SER A 189 -18.48 27.95 -4.51
CA SER A 189 -19.00 29.28 -4.84
C SER A 189 -20.23 29.10 -5.72
#